data_AF-A0A6B3FK09-F1
#
_entry.id   AF-A0A6B3FK09-F1
#
_cell.length_a   1.000
_cell.length_b   1.000
_cell.length_c   1.000
_cell.angle_alpha   90.00
_cell.angle_beta   90.00
_cell.angle_gamma   90.00
#
_symmetry.space_group_name_H-M   'P 1'
#
loop_
_entity.id
_entity.type
_entity.pdbx_description
1 polymer ?
#
loop_
_entity_poly.entity_id
_entity_poly.type
_entity_poly.pdbx_seq_one_letter_code
_entity_poly.pdbx_strand_id
1 'polypeptide(L)' 'LAFGHGIHRCLGAPLAKAEAEIVLGAVLRRHPSVRLAVAAQDVQWRRTRLVRGLAALPLLG' A
#
# COMPACT_ATOMS: atom_id res chain seq x y z
N LEU A 1 5.19 7.90 -13.61
CA LEU A 1 6.45 8.29 -12.96
C LEU A 1 6.77 7.52 -11.67
N ALA A 2 5.80 6.96 -10.93
CA ALA A 2 6.04 6.23 -9.67
C ALA A 2 7.06 5.07 -9.76
N PHE A 3 7.25 4.48 -10.94
CA PHE A 3 8.22 3.42 -11.22
C PHE A 3 9.40 3.91 -12.09
N GLY A 4 9.71 5.21 -12.06
CA GLY A 4 10.67 5.81 -12.97
C GLY A 4 10.19 5.86 -14.42
N HIS A 5 11.11 6.17 -15.33
CA HIS A 5 10.90 6.27 -16.77
C HIS A 5 12.24 6.05 -17.53
N GLY A 6 12.16 5.82 -18.84
CA GLY A 6 13.33 5.61 -19.69
C GLY A 6 14.13 4.36 -19.34
N ILE A 7 15.45 4.42 -19.49
CA ILE A 7 16.37 3.29 -19.26
C ILE A 7 16.42 2.83 -17.79
N HIS A 8 15.98 3.67 -16.86
CA HIS A 8 15.91 3.35 -15.42
C HIS A 8 14.48 3.06 -14.95
N ARG A 9 13.54 2.81 -15.88
CA ARG A 9 12.21 2.37 -15.49
C ARG A 9 12.33 1.06 -14.71
N CYS A 10 11.63 0.99 -13.58
CA CYS A 10 11.66 -0.16 -12.70
C CYS A 10 11.24 -1.43 -13.47
N LEU A 11 12.17 -2.40 -13.51
CA LEU A 11 11.95 -3.69 -14.14
C LEU A 11 10.81 -4.46 -13.47
N GLY A 12 10.66 -4.32 -12.16
CA GLY A 12 9.61 -4.97 -11.37
C GLY A 12 8.23 -4.30 -11.43
N ALA A 13 8.06 -3.20 -12.17
CA ALA A 13 6.79 -2.47 -12.21
C ALA A 13 5.56 -3.32 -12.62
N PRO A 14 5.65 -4.27 -13.58
CA PRO A 14 4.51 -5.14 -13.89
C PRO A 14 4.14 -6.07 -12.73
N LEU A 15 5.14 -6.68 -12.08
CA LEU A 15 4.92 -7.56 -10.93
C LEU A 15 4.30 -6.81 -9.75
N ALA A 16 4.87 -5.67 -9.37
CA ALA A 16 4.37 -4.87 -8.26
C ALA A 16 2.91 -4.42 -8.47
N LYS A 17 2.51 -4.15 -9.73
CA LYS A 17 1.11 -3.84 -10.07
C LYS A 17 0.22 -5.06 -9.92
N ALA A 18 0.62 -6.20 -10.46
CA ALA A 18 -0.15 -7.44 -10.35
C ALA A 18 -0.35 -7.85 -8.89
N GLU A 19 0.70 -7.78 -8.07
CA GLU A 19 0.62 -8.05 -6.63
C GLU A 19 -0.35 -7.10 -5.92
N ALA A 20 -0.28 -5.80 -6.21
CA ALA A 20 -1.18 -4.81 -5.62
C ALA A 20 -2.64 -5.08 -6.00
N GLU A 21 -2.92 -5.37 -7.28
CA GLU A 21 -4.27 -5.69 -7.76
C GLU A 21 -4.83 -6.95 -7.09
N ILE A 22 -4.03 -8.03 -7.01
CA ILE A 22 -4.43 -9.29 -6.40
C ILE A 22 -4.66 -9.12 -4.90
N VAL A 23 -3.69 -8.55 -4.18
CA VAL A 23 -3.74 -8.45 -2.71
C VAL A 23 -4.84 -7.49 -2.26
N LEU A 24 -4.92 -6.29 -2.84
CA LEU A 24 -5.96 -5.33 -2.45
C LEU A 24 -7.35 -5.87 -2.78
N GLY A 25 -7.51 -6.49 -3.97
CA GLY A 25 -8.77 -7.13 -4.34
C GLY A 25 -9.15 -8.27 -3.39
N ALA A 26 -8.21 -9.14 -3.02
CA ALA A 26 -8.47 -10.27 -2.13
C ALA A 26 -8.82 -9.81 -0.70
N VAL A 27 -8.07 -8.85 -0.16
CA VAL A 27 -8.30 -8.31 1.20
C VAL A 27 -9.68 -7.67 1.30
N LEU A 28 -10.03 -6.80 0.34
CA LEU A 28 -11.32 -6.09 0.34
C LEU A 28 -12.51 -7.04 0.14
N ARG A 29 -12.35 -8.10 -0.68
CA ARG A 29 -13.38 -9.14 -0.81
C ARG A 29 -13.57 -9.95 0.47
N ARG A 30 -12.48 -10.26 1.19
CA ARG A 30 -12.53 -11.07 2.41
C ARG A 30 -13.02 -10.28 3.63
N HIS A 31 -12.79 -8.97 3.66
CA HIS A 31 -13.18 -8.08 4.75
C HIS A 31 -13.95 -6.87 4.22
N PRO A 32 -15.21 -7.04 3.77
CA PRO A 32 -15.97 -5.99 3.09
C PRO A 32 -16.35 -4.81 4.01
N SER A 33 -16.43 -5.03 5.32
CA SER A 33 -16.74 -4.02 6.35
C SER A 33 -15.50 -3.39 6.98
N VAL A 34 -14.30 -3.67 6.44
CA VAL A 34 -13.05 -3.26 7.07
C VAL A 34 -12.97 -1.74 7.18
N ARG A 35 -12.60 -1.25 8.37
CA ARG A 35 -12.43 0.17 8.67
C ARG A 35 -11.22 0.41 9.54
N LEU A 36 -10.73 1.64 9.62
CA LEU A 36 -9.63 1.97 10.53
C LEU A 36 -10.06 1.74 11.99
N ALA A 37 -9.16 1.16 12.78
CA ALA A 37 -9.36 0.99 14.23
C ALA A 37 -9.06 2.25 15.03
N VAL A 38 -8.50 3.26 14.38
CA VAL A 38 -8.08 4.54 14.96
C VAL A 38 -8.54 5.67 14.04
N ALA A 39 -8.53 6.91 14.52
CA ALA A 39 -8.79 8.05 13.65
C ALA A 39 -7.66 8.20 12.61
N ALA A 40 -7.98 8.71 11.43
CA ALA A 40 -7.03 8.75 10.31
C ALA A 40 -5.75 9.54 10.62
N GLN A 41 -5.86 10.60 11.42
CA GLN A 41 -4.73 11.43 11.83
C GLN A 41 -3.78 10.71 12.81
N ASP A 42 -4.24 9.66 13.49
CA ASP A 42 -3.45 8.91 14.47
C ASP A 42 -2.61 7.80 13.82
N VAL A 43 -2.82 7.55 12.52
CA VAL A 43 -2.05 6.56 11.76
C VAL A 43 -0.61 7.03 11.59
N GLN A 44 0.32 6.23 12.08
CA GLN A 44 1.73 6.58 12.14
C GLN A 44 2.45 6.32 10.81
N TRP A 45 3.18 7.31 10.31
CA TRP A 45 4.06 7.17 9.15
C TRP A 45 5.42 6.60 9.56
N ARG A 46 6.00 5.76 8.70
CA ARG A 46 7.40 5.32 8.87
C ARG A 46 8.32 6.51 8.73
N ARG A 47 9.32 6.60 9.60
CA ARG A 47 10.40 7.59 9.52
C ARG A 47 11.45 7.15 8.48
N THR A 48 11.11 7.16 7.19
CA THR A 48 12.05 6.87 6.09
C THR A 48 12.19 8.08 5.16
N ARG A 49 13.34 8.19 4.48
CA ARG A 49 13.61 9.25 3.51
C ARG A 49 13.27 8.87 2.06
N LEU A 50 13.18 7.57 1.77
CA LEU A 50 13.12 7.06 0.39
C LEU A 50 11.72 6.62 -0.01
N VAL A 51 10.99 5.92 0.86
CA VAL A 51 9.69 5.33 0.53
C VAL A 51 8.69 5.68 1.61
N ARG A 52 7.66 6.43 1.21
CA ARG A 52 6.55 6.78 2.09
C ARG A 52 5.68 5.55 2.34
N GLY A 53 5.43 5.25 3.60
CA GLY A 53 4.57 4.14 4.01
C GLY A 53 4.19 4.26 5.49
N LEU A 54 3.13 3.56 5.87
CA LEU A 54 2.64 3.51 7.24
C LEU A 54 3.47 2.53 8.08
N ALA A 55 3.66 2.83 9.35
CA ALA A 55 4.33 1.93 10.29
C ALA A 55 3.43 0.73 10.62
N ALA A 56 2.13 0.99 10.74
CA ALA A 56 1.07 0.01 10.82
C ALA A 56 -0.21 0.61 10.23
N LEU A 57 -1.13 -0.25 9.80
CA LEU A 57 -2.49 0.14 9.41
C LEU A 57 -3.47 -0.60 10.33
N PRO A 58 -3.89 0.01 11.46
CA PRO A 58 -4.82 -0.62 12.39
C PRO A 58 -6.21 -0.73 11.76
N LEU A 59 -6.76 -1.94 11.69
CA LEU A 59 -8.05 -2.22 11.06
C LEU A 59 -8.99 -2.94 12.03
N LEU A 60 -10.29 -2.67 11.89
CA LEU A 60 -11.39 -3.43 12.49
C LEU A 60 -12.12 -4.16 11.35
N GLY A 61 -12.35 -5.46 11.53
CA GLY A 61 -13.12 -6.32 10.62
C GLY A 61 -14.53 -6.52 11.13
#